data_AF-A0A087UIF4-F1
#
_entry.id   AF-A0A087UIF4-F1
#
_cell.length_a   1.000
_cell.length_b   1.000
_cell.length_c   1.000
_cell.angle_alpha   90.00
_cell.angle_beta   90.00
_cell.angle_gamma   90.00
#
_symmetry.space_group_name_H-M   'P 1'
#
loop_
_entity.id
_entity.type
_entity.pdbx_description
1 polymer ?
#
loop_
_entity_poly.entity_id
_entity_poly.type
_entity_poly.pdbx_seq_one_letter_code
_entity_poly.pdbx_strand_id
1 'polypeptide(L)'
;MDWPKSGCTGTNTLTRVINPITEMKPPLPEVKTVLYEGISHDGKGRAGYLKRRWKQEPENRFYNRVCTSWDYGWNYSKENEFSCSSSKTCGIRQR
;
A
#
# COMPACT_ATOMS: atom_id res chain seq x y z
N MET A 1 -18.38 -47.80 2.60
CA MET A 1 -17.94 -46.53 3.23
C MET A 1 -18.21 -45.44 2.24
N ASP A 2 -19.47 -45.06 2.19
CA ASP A 2 -20.09 -44.29 1.12
C ASP A 2 -20.27 -42.88 1.68
N TRP A 3 -19.40 -41.96 1.24
CA TRP A 3 -19.47 -40.56 1.65
C TRP A 3 -20.81 -39.96 1.19
N PRO A 4 -21.53 -39.21 2.04
CA PRO A 4 -22.80 -38.62 1.63
C PRO A 4 -22.52 -37.61 0.51
N LYS A 5 -23.06 -37.86 -0.69
CA LYS A 5 -23.20 -36.84 -1.73
C LYS A 5 -24.25 -35.84 -1.26
N SER A 6 -23.88 -34.96 -0.34
CA SER A 6 -24.69 -33.81 0.02
C SER A 6 -24.82 -32.92 -1.22
N GLY A 7 -26.00 -32.96 -1.83
CA GLY A 7 -26.45 -31.93 -2.77
C GLY A 7 -26.55 -30.62 -2.02
N CYS A 8 -25.44 -29.89 -1.94
CA CYS A 8 -25.43 -28.52 -1.48
C CYS A 8 -25.84 -27.64 -2.66
N THR A 9 -27.16 -27.51 -2.88
CA THR A 9 -27.74 -26.41 -3.68
C THR A 9 -27.61 -25.12 -2.87
N GLY A 10 -26.38 -24.71 -2.63
CA GLY A 10 -26.03 -23.44 -2.03
C GLY A 10 -25.41 -22.58 -3.11
N THR A 11 -26.22 -22.09 -4.04
CA THR A 11 -25.82 -20.99 -4.93
C THR A 11 -25.76 -19.68 -4.14
N ASN A 12 -24.99 -19.64 -3.06
CA ASN A 12 -24.48 -18.38 -2.55
C ASN A 12 -23.25 -18.05 -3.40
N THR A 13 -23.52 -17.72 -4.66
CA THR A 13 -22.64 -16.83 -5.42
C THR A 13 -22.62 -15.53 -4.62
N LEU A 14 -21.74 -15.45 -3.61
CA LEU A 14 -21.31 -14.18 -3.05
C LEU A 14 -21.02 -13.32 -4.26
N THR A 15 -21.82 -12.27 -4.42
CA THR A 15 -21.85 -11.37 -5.56
C THR A 15 -20.42 -11.17 -6.01
N ARG A 16 -20.04 -11.78 -7.15
CA ARG A 16 -18.75 -11.54 -7.79
C ARG A 16 -18.71 -10.04 -7.99
N VAL A 17 -18.00 -9.33 -7.11
CA VAL A 17 -18.06 -7.88 -7.02
C VAL A 17 -17.77 -7.35 -8.42
N ILE A 18 -18.80 -6.84 -9.09
CA ILE A 18 -18.78 -6.55 -10.53
C ILE A 18 -17.71 -5.49 -10.84
N ASN A 19 -17.36 -4.70 -9.83
CA ASN A 19 -16.13 -3.93 -9.76
C ASN A 19 -15.52 -4.13 -8.37
N PRO A 20 -14.46 -4.95 -8.19
CA PRO A 20 -13.79 -4.99 -6.90
C PRO A 20 -13.39 -3.55 -6.57
N ILE A 21 -13.68 -3.10 -5.35
CA ILE A 21 -13.30 -1.76 -4.90
C ILE A 21 -11.79 -1.66 -5.11
N THR A 22 -11.37 -0.94 -6.15
CA THR A 22 -9.94 -0.81 -6.46
C THR A 22 -9.38 0.19 -5.46
N GLU A 23 -8.91 -0.31 -4.32
CA GLU A 23 -8.32 0.53 -3.28
C GLU A 23 -7.13 1.35 -3.84
N MET A 24 -6.40 0.78 -4.80
CA MET A 24 -5.22 1.36 -5.43
C MET A 24 -5.52 2.07 -6.76
N LYS A 25 -4.86 3.21 -6.96
CA LYS A 25 -4.78 3.93 -8.25
C LYS A 25 -4.06 3.08 -9.30
N PRO A 26 -4.39 3.24 -10.59
CA PRO A 26 -3.68 2.56 -11.68
C PRO A 26 -2.18 2.86 -11.62
N PRO A 27 -1.31 1.85 -11.80
CA PRO A 27 0.13 2.06 -11.83
C PRO A 27 0.56 2.70 -13.15
N LEU A 28 1.74 3.33 -13.14
CA LEU A 28 2.43 3.76 -14.35
C LEU A 28 2.68 2.56 -15.28
N PRO A 29 2.66 2.75 -16.62
CA PRO A 29 2.83 1.67 -17.57
C PRO A 29 4.18 0.96 -17.38
N GLU A 30 5.25 1.69 -17.09
CA GLU A 30 6.58 1.14 -16.81
C GLU A 30 6.60 0.22 -15.56
N VAL A 31 5.82 0.54 -14.54
CA VAL A 31 5.71 -0.32 -13.35
C VAL A 31 4.85 -1.54 -13.68
N LYS A 32 3.84 -1.38 -14.54
CA LYS A 32 2.95 -2.46 -14.97
C LYS A 32 3.65 -3.51 -15.83
N THR A 33 4.62 -3.13 -16.67
CA THR A 33 5.36 -4.10 -17.51
C THR A 33 6.14 -5.10 -16.66
N VAL A 34 6.69 -4.66 -15.53
CA VAL A 34 7.44 -5.49 -14.57
C VAL A 34 6.61 -6.64 -14.03
N LEU A 35 5.29 -6.47 -13.93
CA LEU A 35 4.38 -7.51 -13.45
C LEU A 35 4.46 -8.78 -14.29
N TYR A 36 4.75 -8.63 -15.59
CA TYR A 36 4.79 -9.73 -16.57
C TYR A 36 6.22 -10.13 -16.93
N GLU A 37 7.23 -9.56 -16.28
CA GLU A 37 8.63 -9.83 -16.55
C GLU A 37 9.19 -10.87 -15.57
N GLY A 38 9.56 -12.05 -16.06
CA GLY A 38 10.22 -13.10 -15.27
C GLY A 38 9.32 -13.80 -14.23
N ILE A 39 9.96 -14.50 -13.29
CA ILE A 39 9.29 -15.33 -12.28
C ILE A 39 9.33 -14.65 -10.91
N SER A 40 8.22 -14.74 -10.17
CA SER A 40 8.10 -14.07 -8.86
C SER A 40 9.05 -14.61 -7.80
N HIS A 41 9.44 -15.89 -7.91
CA HIS A 41 10.40 -16.54 -7.01
C HIS A 41 11.77 -15.85 -7.01
N ASP A 42 12.22 -15.36 -8.17
CA ASP A 42 13.51 -14.67 -8.33
C ASP A 42 13.42 -13.16 -8.00
N GLY A 43 12.34 -12.74 -7.34
CA GLY A 43 12.06 -11.34 -7.04
C GLY A 43 11.60 -10.50 -8.24
N LYS A 44 11.34 -11.12 -9.40
CA LYS A 44 10.79 -10.47 -10.59
C LYS A 44 9.25 -10.55 -10.60
N GLY A 45 8.59 -10.23 -11.71
CA GLY A 45 7.14 -10.34 -11.86
C GLY A 45 6.36 -9.59 -10.77
N ARG A 46 5.48 -10.31 -10.07
CA ARG A 46 4.64 -9.78 -8.99
C ARG A 46 5.45 -9.21 -7.83
N ALA A 47 6.51 -9.90 -7.40
CA ALA A 47 7.33 -9.45 -6.28
C ALA A 47 8.04 -8.13 -6.63
N GLY A 48 8.60 -8.04 -7.84
CA GLY A 48 9.21 -6.83 -8.38
C GLY A 48 8.22 -5.68 -8.51
N TYR A 49 7.01 -5.96 -9.02
CA TYR A 49 5.92 -4.99 -9.13
C TYR A 49 5.57 -4.37 -7.77
N LEU A 50 5.30 -5.20 -6.76
CA LEU A 50 4.93 -4.73 -5.42
C LEU A 50 6.05 -3.89 -4.79
N LYS A 51 7.31 -4.34 -4.92
CA LYS A 51 8.47 -3.62 -4.41
C LYS A 51 8.60 -2.23 -5.06
N ARG A 52 8.39 -2.11 -6.38
CA ARG A 52 8.38 -0.80 -7.06
C ARG A 52 7.19 0.04 -6.62
N ARG A 53 6.00 -0.56 -6.49
CA ARG A 53 4.77 0.14 -6.09
C ARG A 53 4.82 0.67 -4.65
N TRP A 54 5.59 0.05 -3.76
CA TRP A 54 5.81 0.49 -2.38
C TRP A 54 6.76 1.66 -2.23
N LYS A 55 7.60 1.97 -3.23
CA LYS A 55 8.47 3.16 -3.20
C LYS A 55 7.68 4.47 -3.36
N GLN A 56 6.49 4.38 -3.94
CA GLN A 56 5.63 5.53 -4.13
C GLN A 56 4.88 5.83 -2.83
N GLU A 57 4.76 7.12 -2.51
CA GLU A 57 4.00 7.58 -1.36
C GLU A 57 2.56 7.05 -1.38
N PRO A 58 2.00 6.70 -0.22
CA PRO A 58 0.68 6.09 -0.12
C PRO A 58 -0.42 6.97 -0.72
N GLU A 59 -0.32 8.30 -0.57
CA GLU A 59 -1.25 9.29 -1.15
C GLU A 59 -1.36 9.19 -2.68
N ASN A 60 -0.23 8.90 -3.33
CA ASN A 60 -0.17 8.79 -4.79
C ASN A 60 -0.56 7.39 -5.28
N ARG A 61 -0.52 6.36 -4.44
CA ARG A 61 -0.86 4.99 -4.86
C ARG A 61 -2.27 4.55 -4.54
N PHE A 62 -2.94 5.17 -3.57
CA PHE A 62 -4.30 4.83 -3.16
C PHE A 62 -5.28 5.98 -3.40
N TYR A 63 -6.56 5.66 -3.58
CA TYR A 63 -7.60 6.68 -3.71
C TYR A 63 -7.98 7.29 -2.36
N ASN A 64 -8.10 6.43 -1.35
CA ASN A 64 -8.51 6.81 -0.01
C ASN A 64 -7.40 6.47 1.00
N ARG A 65 -7.35 7.24 2.09
CA ARG A 65 -6.52 6.91 3.25
C ARG A 65 -7.13 5.69 3.93
N VAL A 66 -6.33 4.64 4.11
CA VAL A 66 -6.82 3.39 4.73
C VAL A 66 -6.78 3.48 6.25
N CYS A 67 -5.80 4.21 6.82
CA CYS A 67 -5.60 4.35 8.26
C CYS A 67 -5.21 5.79 8.64
N THR A 68 -5.47 6.18 9.90
CA THR A 68 -5.09 7.48 10.47
C THR A 68 -3.58 7.70 10.55
N SER A 69 -2.78 6.63 10.49
CA SER A 69 -1.31 6.73 10.41
C SER A 69 -0.81 7.36 9.10
N TRP A 70 -1.70 7.51 8.11
CA TRP A 70 -1.43 8.28 6.90
C TRP A 70 -1.69 9.78 7.09
N ASP A 71 -2.42 10.18 8.13
CA ASP A 71 -2.51 11.60 8.48
C ASP A 71 -1.32 11.99 9.37
N TYR A 72 -0.93 11.10 10.27
CA TYR A 72 0.14 11.33 11.23
C TYR A 72 1.09 10.13 11.24
N GLY A 73 2.39 10.30 10.98
CA GLY A 73 3.31 9.15 11.04
C GLY A 73 4.20 8.97 9.83
N TRP A 74 3.58 8.72 8.67
CA TRP A 74 4.32 8.26 7.49
C TRP A 74 5.21 9.33 6.86
N ASN A 75 4.95 10.62 7.10
CA ASN A 75 5.65 11.76 6.47
C ASN A 75 6.23 12.76 7.48
N TYR A 76 6.58 12.30 8.69
CA TYR A 76 7.16 13.16 9.74
C TYR A 76 8.35 14.00 9.26
N SER A 77 9.07 13.57 8.21
CA SER A 77 10.20 14.32 7.66
C SER A 77 9.83 15.58 6.89
N LYS A 78 8.63 15.68 6.29
CA LYS A 78 8.23 16.88 5.52
C LYS A 78 7.56 17.95 6.38
N GLU A 79 6.90 17.55 7.46
CA GLU A 79 6.18 18.46 8.36
C GLU A 79 7.04 18.93 9.54
N ASN A 80 8.08 18.16 9.91
CA ASN A 80 9.04 18.55 10.93
C ASN A 80 10.22 19.36 10.36
N GLU A 81 9.98 20.19 9.35
CA GLU A 81 10.65 21.50 9.31
C GLU A 81 10.09 22.36 10.46
N PHE A 82 10.24 21.87 11.70
CA PHE A 82 10.45 22.73 12.85
C PHE A 82 11.82 23.38 12.64
N SER A 83 11.93 24.20 11.61
CA SER A 83 13.02 25.12 11.49
C SER A 83 12.97 25.92 12.78
N CYS A 84 14.03 25.80 13.59
CA CYS A 84 14.26 26.73 14.67
C CYS A 84 14.59 28.05 13.96
N SER A 85 13.55 28.78 13.53
CA SER A 85 13.68 30.04 12.78
C SER A 85 14.25 31.15 13.66
N SER A 86 14.30 30.94 14.97
CA SER A 86 14.93 31.84 15.93
C SER A 86 16.22 31.22 16.46
N SER A 87 17.29 31.33 15.70
CA SER A 87 18.65 31.25 16.22
C SER A 87 18.96 32.47 17.10
N LYS A 88 18.22 32.64 18.21
CA LYS A 88 18.61 33.50 19.34
C LYS A 88 18.20 32.77 20.62
N THR A 89 19.22 32.15 21.22
CA THR A 89 19.30 31.54 22.56
C THR A 89 18.54 30.23 22.81
N CYS A 90 19.08 29.11 22.31
CA CYS A 90 18.94 27.83 23.02
C CYS A 90 20.07 27.75 24.06
N GLY A 91 19.79 28.19 25.29
CA GLY A 91 20.73 28.06 26.40
C GLY A 91 20.73 26.62 26.91
N ILE A 92 21.70 25.82 26.48
CA ILE A 92 22.04 24.57 27.19
C ILE A 92 22.59 24.98 28.55
N ARG A 93 21.79 24.86 29.61
CA ARG A 93 22.26 25.04 30.98
C ARG A 93 23.06 23.78 31.35
N GLN A 94 24.39 23.87 31.35
CA GLN A 94 25.23 22.81 31.92
C GLN A 94 24.94 22.69 33.42
N ARG A 95 24.93 21.45 33.92
CA ARG A 95 24.71 21.10 35.33
C ARG A 95 25.84 21.59 36.21
#